data_AF-A0A4S8KW04-F1
#
_entry.id   AF-A0A4S8KW04-F1
#
_cell.length_a   1.000
_cell.length_b   1.000
_cell.length_c   1.000
_cell.angle_alpha   90.00
_cell.angle_beta   90.00
_cell.angle_gamma   90.00
#
_symmetry.space_group_name_H-M   'P 1'
#
loop_
_entity.id
_entity.type
_entity.pdbx_description
1 polymer ?
#
loop_
_entity_poly.entity_id
_entity_poly.type
_entity_poly.pdbx_seq_one_letter_code
_entity_poly.pdbx_strand_id
1 'polypeptide(L)'
;MRDDSGYIYVLEAAQTDIKKIGFTQRDPITRLKEWRRSCPSMDFALKSCFQCRRVKRTEKIVHSILAQRRPKKHACPDCRRRHRELFSVTARDADLVIFLANILA
;
A
#
# COMPACT_ATOMS: atom_id res chain seq x y z
N MET A 1 -21.39 16.23 -2.83
CA MET A 1 -20.07 15.83 -3.39
C MET A 1 -19.62 14.56 -2.68
N ARG A 2 -19.17 13.53 -3.40
CA ARG A 2 -18.57 12.36 -2.73
C ARG A 2 -17.22 12.79 -2.17
N ASP A 3 -17.03 12.56 -0.87
CA ASP A 3 -15.73 12.71 -0.23
C ASP A 3 -14.77 11.67 -0.86
N ASP A 4 -13.70 12.16 -1.48
CA ASP A 4 -12.61 11.35 -2.06
C ASP A 4 -11.33 11.45 -1.22
N SER A 5 -11.46 12.04 -0.03
CA SER A 5 -10.38 12.08 0.94
C SER A 5 -10.19 10.73 1.63
N GLY A 6 -8.99 10.52 2.14
CA GLY A 6 -8.63 9.30 2.84
C GLY A 6 -7.14 9.24 3.10
N TYR A 7 -6.64 8.03 3.31
CA TYR A 7 -5.24 7.75 3.60
C TYR A 7 -4.66 6.79 2.57
N ILE A 8 -3.48 7.11 2.06
CA ILE A 8 -2.58 6.10 1.52
C ILE A 8 -1.76 5.55 2.69
N TYR A 9 -1.70 4.23 2.84
CA TYR A 9 -0.92 3.57 3.88
C TYR A 9 0.13 2.66 3.29
N VAL A 10 1.23 2.52 4.03
CA VAL A 10 2.31 1.58 3.76
C VAL A 10 2.34 0.56 4.89
N LEU A 11 2.25 -0.72 4.54
CA LEU A 11 2.53 -1.80 5.48
C LEU A 11 3.85 -2.49 5.12
N GLU A 12 4.57 -2.96 6.13
CA GLU A 12 5.85 -3.66 5.95
C GLU A 12 5.97 -4.87 6.88
N ALA A 13 6.69 -5.90 6.46
CA ALA A 13 7.19 -6.97 7.32
C ALA A 13 8.65 -6.71 7.70
N ALA A 14 9.04 -7.17 8.89
CA ALA A 14 10.44 -7.18 9.31
C ALA A 14 11.31 -7.94 8.31
N GLN A 15 12.53 -7.44 8.08
CA GLN A 15 13.55 -8.10 7.25
C GLN A 15 13.17 -8.28 5.76
N THR A 16 12.20 -7.51 5.25
CA THR A 16 11.86 -7.50 3.82
C THR A 16 11.79 -6.08 3.24
N ASP A 17 12.26 -5.94 2.01
CA ASP A 17 12.03 -4.76 1.18
C ASP A 17 10.66 -4.79 0.48
N ILE A 18 9.76 -5.68 0.90
CA ILE A 18 8.41 -5.75 0.33
C ILE A 18 7.50 -4.85 1.14
N LYS A 19 6.89 -3.89 0.46
CA LYS A 19 5.89 -2.97 1.03
C LYS A 19 4.55 -3.20 0.37
N LYS A 20 3.49 -3.20 1.18
CA LYS A 20 2.12 -3.11 0.69
C LYS A 20 1.69 -1.66 0.69
N ILE A 21 1.22 -1.16 -0.43
CA ILE A 21 0.72 0.21 -0.55
C ILE A 21 -0.73 0.17 -1.00
N GLY A 22 -1.63 0.74 -0.20
CA GLY A 22 -3.05 0.81 -0.54
C GLY A 22 -3.72 2.04 0.04
N PHE A 23 -5.01 2.20 -0.26
CA PHE A 23 -5.80 3.30 0.28
C PHE A 23 -6.94 2.87 1.19
N THR A 24 -7.45 3.83 1.96
CA THR A 24 -8.67 3.72 2.76
C THR A 24 -9.29 5.08 3.01
N GLN A 25 -10.61 5.16 3.14
CA GLN A 25 -11.32 6.34 3.67
C GLN A 25 -11.64 6.21 5.16
N ARG A 26 -11.34 5.03 5.73
CA ARG A 26 -11.42 4.69 7.16
C ARG A 26 -10.02 4.71 7.78
N ASP A 27 -9.93 4.43 9.07
CA ASP A 27 -8.67 4.21 9.78
C ASP A 27 -7.77 3.12 9.10
N PRO A 28 -6.50 3.42 8.76
CA PRO A 28 -5.52 2.45 8.24
C PRO A 28 -5.32 1.20 9.11
N ILE A 29 -5.43 1.30 10.43
CA ILE A 29 -5.33 0.17 11.36
C ILE A 29 -6.43 -0.86 11.09
N THR A 30 -7.61 -0.42 10.67
CA THR A 30 -8.68 -1.34 10.28
C THR A 30 -8.28 -2.16 9.05
N ARG A 31 -7.63 -1.55 8.06
CA ARG A 31 -7.11 -2.25 6.88
C ARG A 31 -5.96 -3.20 7.22
N LEU A 32 -5.10 -2.83 8.16
CA LEU A 32 -4.06 -3.71 8.68
C LEU A 32 -4.68 -4.99 9.30
N LYS A 33 -5.70 -4.84 10.14
CA LYS A 33 -6.40 -6.00 10.76
C LYS A 33 -7.06 -6.89 9.69
N GLU A 34 -7.74 -6.30 8.72
CA GLU A 34 -8.35 -7.05 7.60
C GLU A 34 -7.29 -7.78 6.75
N TRP A 35 -6.14 -7.14 6.52
CA TRP A 35 -5.02 -7.75 5.81
C TRP A 35 -4.44 -8.93 6.57
N ARG A 36 -4.12 -8.77 7.87
CA ARG A 36 -3.61 -9.85 8.72
C ARG A 36 -4.55 -11.06 8.80
N ARG A 37 -5.87 -10.84 8.75
CA ARG A 37 -6.85 -11.93 8.67
C ARG A 37 -6.82 -12.66 7.33
N SER A 38 -6.61 -11.93 6.24
CA SER A 38 -6.63 -12.50 4.88
C SER A 38 -5.31 -13.17 4.51
N CYS A 39 -4.19 -12.65 5.01
CA CYS A 39 -2.82 -13.03 4.66
C CYS A 39 -1.92 -13.07 5.90
N PRO A 40 -2.20 -13.96 6.87
CA PRO A 40 -1.49 -13.99 8.16
C PRO A 40 0.00 -14.32 8.03
N SER A 41 0.42 -15.11 7.04
CA SER A 41 1.82 -15.55 6.90
C SER A 41 2.79 -14.42 6.57
N MET A 42 2.30 -13.26 6.11
CA MET A 42 3.17 -12.15 5.72
C MET A 42 3.65 -11.32 6.91
N ASP A 43 2.93 -11.32 8.04
CA ASP A 43 3.25 -10.56 9.27
C ASP A 43 3.56 -9.06 9.05
N PHE A 44 2.68 -8.37 8.31
CA PHE A 44 2.88 -6.95 8.03
C PHE A 44 2.44 -6.09 9.23
N ALA A 45 3.07 -4.93 9.42
CA ALA A 45 2.71 -3.86 10.36
C ALA A 45 2.52 -2.54 9.62
N LEU A 46 1.79 -1.59 10.21
CA LEU A 46 1.64 -0.25 9.64
C LEU A 46 2.95 0.52 9.82
N LYS A 47 3.52 1.00 8.70
CA LYS A 47 4.75 1.79 8.69
C LYS A 47 4.47 3.28 8.65
N SER A 48 3.69 3.70 7.66
CA SER A 48 3.39 5.12 7.42
C SER A 48 1.99 5.26 6.84
N CYS A 49 1.41 6.46 6.99
CA CYS A 49 0.17 6.84 6.35
C CYS A 49 0.15 8.33 6.01
N PHE A 50 -0.47 8.68 4.88
CA PHE A 50 -0.53 10.03 4.35
C PHE A 50 -1.98 10.39 4.06
N GLN A 51 -2.44 11.52 4.58
CA GLN A 51 -3.75 12.05 4.26
C GLN A 51 -3.75 12.63 2.83
N CYS A 52 -4.75 12.26 2.04
CA CYS A 52 -4.90 12.64 0.65
C CYS A 52 -6.31 13.16 0.40
N ARG A 53 -6.45 14.21 -0.43
CA ARG A 53 -7.77 14.75 -0.83
C ARG A 53 -8.41 13.95 -1.98
N ARG A 54 -7.60 13.28 -2.79
CA ARG A 54 -8.01 12.49 -3.98
C ARG A 54 -7.42 11.09 -3.89
N VAL A 55 -7.73 10.38 -2.81
CA VAL A 55 -6.98 9.21 -2.36
C VAL A 55 -6.90 8.10 -3.42
N LYS A 56 -7.98 7.89 -4.19
CA LYS A 56 -8.02 6.88 -5.25
C LYS A 56 -7.11 7.24 -6.42
N ARG A 57 -7.08 8.53 -6.80
CA ARG A 57 -6.18 9.02 -7.85
C ARG A 57 -4.73 8.94 -7.39
N THR A 58 -4.44 9.33 -6.16
CA THR A 58 -3.11 9.20 -5.56
C THR A 58 -2.63 7.75 -5.60
N GLU A 59 -3.43 6.78 -5.14
CA GLU A 59 -3.07 5.35 -5.19
C GLU A 59 -2.75 4.90 -6.63
N LYS A 60 -3.60 5.27 -7.59
CA LYS A 60 -3.40 4.91 -8.99
C LYS A 60 -2.08 5.43 -9.55
N ILE A 61 -1.71 6.67 -9.22
CA ILE A 61 -0.43 7.26 -9.63
C ILE A 61 0.73 6.50 -8.97
N VAL A 62 0.68 6.26 -7.66
CA VAL A 62 1.72 5.51 -6.92
C VAL A 62 1.93 4.12 -7.52
N HIS A 63 0.84 3.37 -7.74
CA HIS A 63 0.91 2.02 -8.32
C HIS A 63 1.46 2.02 -9.76
N SER A 64 1.20 3.09 -10.52
CA SER A 64 1.72 3.22 -11.89
C SER A 64 3.22 3.51 -11.88
N ILE A 65 3.69 4.42 -11.03
CA ILE A 65 5.11 4.74 -10.85
C ILE A 65 5.89 3.50 -10.40
N LEU A 66 5.32 2.73 -9.45
CA LEU A 66 5.97 1.55 -8.88
C LEU A 66 5.70 0.26 -9.65
N ALA A 67 5.02 0.30 -10.80
CA ALA A 67 4.57 -0.91 -11.50
C ALA A 67 5.72 -1.89 -11.83
N GLN A 68 6.89 -1.36 -12.21
CA GLN A 68 8.08 -2.16 -12.53
C GLN A 68 8.78 -2.74 -11.29
N ARG A 69 8.44 -2.26 -10.09
CA ARG A 69 8.99 -2.72 -8.80
C ARG A 69 8.15 -3.83 -8.17
N ARG A 70 7.09 -4.31 -8.83
CA ARG A 70 6.27 -5.40 -8.31
C ARG A 70 7.11 -6.69 -8.22
N PRO A 71 7.09 -7.41 -7.09
CA PRO A 71 7.80 -8.68 -6.97
C PRO A 71 7.39 -9.64 -8.07
N LYS A 72 8.38 -10.30 -8.67
CA LYS A 72 8.17 -11.47 -9.54
C LYS A 72 7.81 -12.67 -8.63
N LYS A 73 6.61 -12.71 -8.05
CA LYS A 73 6.18 -13.83 -7.18
C LYS A 73 4.78 -14.35 -7.49
N HIS A 74 4.65 -15.66 -7.22
CA HIS A 74 3.48 -16.53 -7.36
C HIS A 74 2.30 -16.10 -6.47
N ALA A 75 1.18 -16.80 -6.61
CA ALA A 75 0.00 -16.63 -5.76
C ALA A 75 0.37 -16.62 -4.27
N CYS A 76 -0.27 -15.74 -3.51
CA CYS A 76 -0.14 -15.69 -2.05
C CYS A 76 -0.43 -17.07 -1.44
N PRO A 77 0.39 -17.58 -0.50
CA PRO A 77 0.16 -18.88 0.11
C PRO A 77 -1.15 -18.93 0.93
N ASP A 78 -1.54 -17.82 1.56
CA ASP A 78 -2.74 -17.75 2.39
C ASP A 78 -4.03 -17.64 1.56
N CYS A 79 -4.08 -16.66 0.64
CA CYS A 79 -5.32 -16.31 -0.06
C CYS A 79 -5.35 -16.73 -1.54
N ARG A 80 -4.25 -17.32 -2.05
CA ARG A 80 -4.08 -17.75 -3.46
C ARG A 80 -4.24 -16.67 -4.52
N ARG A 81 -4.37 -15.39 -4.13
CA ARG A 81 -4.46 -14.25 -5.05
C ARG A 81 -3.09 -13.68 -5.35
N ARG A 82 -2.98 -12.98 -6.48
CA ARG A 82 -1.82 -12.16 -6.81
C ARG A 82 -2.03 -10.74 -6.29
N HIS A 83 -1.20 -10.32 -5.34
CA HIS A 83 -1.25 -8.98 -4.78
C HIS A 83 -0.49 -7.98 -5.66
N ARG A 84 -1.23 -7.14 -6.38
CA ARG A 84 -0.68 -6.09 -7.26
C ARG A 84 -0.26 -4.85 -6.48
N GLU A 85 -0.65 -4.81 -5.21
CA GLU A 85 -0.36 -3.75 -4.27
C GLU A 85 0.90 -3.99 -3.44
N LEU A 86 1.67 -5.04 -3.76
CA LEU A 86 3.00 -5.31 -3.19
C LEU A 86 4.11 -4.81 -4.11
N PHE A 87 5.12 -4.16 -3.53
CA PHE A 87 6.23 -3.54 -4.24
C PHE A 87 7.56 -3.84 -3.52
N SER A 88 8.62 -4.10 -4.27
CA SER A 88 9.98 -4.27 -3.77
C SER A 88 10.67 -2.91 -3.75
N VAL A 89 10.52 -2.18 -2.65
CA VAL A 89 10.99 -0.80 -2.45
C VAL A 89 11.32 -0.55 -0.98
N THR A 90 12.22 0.40 -0.71
CA THR A 90 12.44 0.84 0.67
C THR A 90 11.23 1.63 1.17
N ALA A 91 11.04 1.70 2.50
CA ALA A 91 9.98 2.54 3.08
C ALA A 91 10.17 4.02 2.68
N ARG A 92 11.41 4.50 2.66
CA ARG A 92 11.75 5.88 2.26
C ARG A 92 11.34 6.20 0.82
N ASP A 93 11.62 5.29 -0.12
CA ASP A 93 11.25 5.48 -1.52
C ASP A 93 9.73 5.43 -1.71
N ALA A 94 9.05 4.51 -1.01
CA ALA A 94 7.59 4.45 -1.02
C ALA A 94 6.97 5.76 -0.52
N ASP A 95 7.43 6.27 0.63
CA ASP A 95 6.97 7.52 1.23
C ASP A 95 7.20 8.72 0.30
N LEU A 96 8.36 8.80 -0.36
CA LEU A 96 8.67 9.86 -1.32
C LEU A 96 7.73 9.82 -2.54
N VAL A 97 7.49 8.63 -3.11
CA VAL A 97 6.57 8.47 -4.24
C VAL A 97 5.14 8.84 -3.85
N ILE A 98 4.69 8.45 -2.65
CA ILE A 98 3.35 8.80 -2.14
C ILE A 98 3.22 10.32 -1.98
N PHE A 99 4.21 10.98 -1.38
CA PHE A 99 4.23 12.42 -1.21
C PHE A 99 4.10 13.16 -2.55
N LEU A 100 4.94 12.80 -3.54
CA LEU A 100 4.91 13.41 -4.87
C LEU A 100 3.57 13.14 -5.58
N ALA A 101 3.07 11.91 -5.52
CA ALA A 101 1.79 11.56 -6.13
C ALA A 101 0.61 12.33 -5.51
N ASN A 102 0.66 12.65 -4.21
CA ASN A 102 -0.38 13.40 -3.52
C ASN A 102 -0.43 14.86 -3.98
N ILE A 103 0.71 15.45 -4.35
CA ILE A 103 0.79 16.80 -4.93
C ILE A 103 0.23 16.83 -6.36
N LEU A 104 0.46 15.75 -7.13
CA LEU A 104 0.06 15.65 -8.54
C LEU A 104 -1.40 15.23 -8.77
N ALA A 105 -2.10 14.75 -7.74
CA ALA A 105 -3.45 14.18 -7.84
C ALA A 105 -4.54 15.25 -7.93
#